data_AF-A0A0F8E7J0-F1
#
_entry.id   AF-A0A0F8E7J0-F1
#
_cell.length_a   1.000
_cell.length_b   1.000
_cell.length_c   1.000
_cell.angle_alpha   90.00
_cell.angle_beta   90.00
_cell.angle_gamma   90.00
#
_symmetry.space_group_name_H-M   'P 1'
#
loop_
_entity.id
_entity.type
_entity.pdbx_description
1 polymer ?
#
loop_
_entity_poly.entity_id
_entity_poly.type
_entity_poly.pdbx_seq_one_letter_code
_entity_poly.pdbx_strand_id
1 'polypeptide(L)'
;MDKTDVKLLKLVQDGIPITHSPFKGFASELGISEQEVVDRLKSLQKAGKIRRFAASIGHRAIGITANAMCVWNVPDEQIEKIGEIMAEFPEVTHCYERPRYPDWQYNLFTMVHSYTPEDCEKVAERISEATGVKDYTLFFSDREFKKTGVRL
;
A
#
# COMPACT_ATOMS: atom_id res chain seq x y z
N MET A 1 -23.75 -7.86 2.70
CA MET A 1 -23.16 -8.17 1.38
C MET A 1 -23.78 -9.47 0.93
N ASP A 2 -24.52 -9.44 -0.18
CA ASP A 2 -25.15 -10.62 -0.75
C ASP A 2 -24.29 -11.23 -1.89
N LYS A 3 -24.80 -12.27 -2.56
CA LYS A 3 -24.10 -12.93 -3.67
C LYS A 3 -23.89 -12.01 -4.87
N THR A 4 -24.82 -11.08 -5.13
CA THR A 4 -24.73 -10.12 -6.23
C THR A 4 -23.63 -9.11 -5.95
N ASP A 5 -23.54 -8.61 -4.70
CA ASP A 5 -22.47 -7.70 -4.29
C ASP A 5 -21.08 -8.35 -4.45
N VAL A 6 -20.93 -9.63 -4.07
CA VAL A 6 -19.66 -10.35 -4.25
C VAL A 6 -19.28 -10.47 -5.72
N LYS A 7 -20.24 -10.83 -6.58
CA LYS A 7 -20.00 -10.88 -8.03
C LYS A 7 -19.64 -9.51 -8.58
N LEU A 8 -20.38 -8.47 -8.19
CA LEU A 8 -20.11 -7.10 -8.61
C LEU A 8 -18.69 -6.67 -8.22
N LEU A 9 -18.26 -6.93 -6.98
CA LEU A 9 -16.90 -6.63 -6.53
C LEU A 9 -15.83 -7.35 -7.37
N LYS A 10 -16.05 -8.63 -7.71
CA LYS A 10 -15.14 -9.39 -8.58
C LYS A 10 -15.06 -8.83 -9.99
N LEU A 11 -16.13 -8.23 -10.51
CA LEU A 11 -16.15 -7.62 -11.83
C LEU A 11 -15.44 -6.26 -11.84
N VAL A 12 -15.72 -5.42 -10.85
CA VAL A 12 -15.15 -4.05 -10.82
C VAL A 12 -13.70 -4.00 -10.31
N GLN A 13 -13.18 -5.06 -9.69
CA GLN A 13 -11.80 -5.08 -9.17
C GLN A 13 -10.73 -4.94 -10.27
N ASP A 14 -11.05 -5.32 -11.51
CA ASP A 14 -10.16 -5.16 -12.67
C ASP A 14 -10.22 -3.72 -13.25
N GLY A 15 -11.04 -2.85 -12.66
CA GLY A 15 -11.21 -1.47 -13.07
C GLY A 15 -12.57 -1.21 -13.72
N ILE A 16 -12.83 0.07 -14.02
CA ILE A 16 -14.06 0.52 -14.64
C ILE A 16 -13.73 1.04 -16.04
N PRO A 17 -14.42 0.55 -17.09
CA PRO A 17 -14.11 0.93 -18.45
C PRO A 17 -14.44 2.41 -18.70
N ILE A 18 -13.53 3.12 -19.36
CA ILE A 18 -13.73 4.54 -19.72
C ILE A 18 -14.58 4.62 -20.98
N THR A 19 -15.90 4.59 -20.81
CA THR A 19 -16.89 4.68 -21.90
C THR A 19 -18.07 5.54 -21.46
N HIS A 20 -19.00 5.86 -22.37
CA HIS A 20 -20.21 6.62 -22.05
C HIS A 20 -21.16 5.92 -21.05
N SER A 21 -21.09 4.59 -20.94
CA SER A 21 -21.95 3.80 -20.05
C SER A 21 -21.11 2.76 -19.29
N PRO A 22 -20.28 3.20 -18.33
CA PRO A 22 -19.25 2.37 -17.71
C PRO A 22 -19.81 1.20 -16.88
N PHE A 23 -21.07 1.27 -16.46
CA PHE A 23 -21.72 0.24 -15.64
C PHE A 23 -22.60 -0.72 -16.44
N LYS A 24 -22.86 -0.43 -17.72
CA LYS A 24 -23.72 -1.25 -18.59
C LYS A 24 -23.25 -2.70 -18.72
N GLY A 25 -21.95 -2.91 -18.85
CA GLY A 25 -21.37 -4.25 -18.91
C GLY A 25 -21.64 -5.06 -17.64
N PHE A 26 -21.37 -4.46 -16.48
CA PHE A 26 -21.61 -5.09 -15.18
C PHE A 26 -23.10 -5.37 -14.94
N ALA A 27 -23.97 -4.42 -15.30
CA ALA A 27 -25.42 -4.57 -15.19
C ALA A 27 -25.93 -5.76 -16.01
N SER A 28 -25.45 -5.87 -17.25
CA SER A 28 -25.82 -6.95 -18.18
C SER A 28 -25.36 -8.32 -17.67
N GLU A 29 -24.14 -8.41 -17.13
CA GLU A 29 -23.58 -9.66 -16.59
C GLU A 29 -24.26 -10.10 -15.28
N LEU A 30 -24.72 -9.15 -14.46
CA LEU A 30 -25.40 -9.42 -13.20
C LEU A 30 -26.92 -9.60 -13.35
N GLY A 31 -27.48 -9.26 -14.52
CA GLY A 31 -28.93 -9.29 -14.76
C GLY A 31 -29.70 -8.23 -13.96
N ILE A 32 -29.08 -7.07 -13.70
CA ILE A 32 -29.66 -5.95 -12.94
C ILE A 32 -29.60 -4.66 -13.77
N SER A 33 -30.22 -3.59 -13.27
CA SER A 33 -30.14 -2.27 -13.92
C SER A 33 -28.79 -1.59 -13.66
N GLU A 34 -28.37 -0.68 -14.55
CA GLU A 34 -27.17 0.16 -14.31
C GLU A 34 -27.31 1.00 -13.04
N GLN A 35 -28.52 1.47 -12.75
CA GLN A 35 -28.79 2.23 -11.53
C GLN A 35 -28.56 1.38 -10.28
N GLU A 36 -28.98 0.11 -10.30
CA GLU A 36 -28.75 -0.81 -9.19
C GLU A 36 -27.25 -1.10 -8.98
N VAL A 37 -26.46 -1.23 -10.05
CA VAL A 37 -24.99 -1.34 -9.94
C VAL A 37 -24.43 -0.13 -9.19
N VAL A 38 -24.80 1.08 -9.60
CA VAL A 38 -24.32 2.32 -8.98
C VAL A 38 -24.72 2.40 -7.51
N ASP A 39 -25.97 2.07 -7.19
CA ASP A 39 -26.48 2.15 -5.82
C ASP A 39 -25.83 1.11 -4.91
N ARG A 40 -25.55 -0.09 -5.41
CA ARG A 40 -24.78 -1.11 -4.69
C ARG A 40 -23.35 -0.67 -4.43
N LEU A 41 -22.64 -0.13 -5.43
CA LEU A 41 -21.28 0.38 -5.25
C LEU A 41 -21.23 1.50 -4.21
N LYS A 42 -22.18 2.45 -4.26
CA LYS A 42 -22.30 3.52 -3.25
C LYS A 42 -22.56 2.95 -1.85
N SER A 43 -23.45 1.97 -1.73
CA SER A 43 -23.77 1.32 -0.46
C SER A 43 -22.55 0.59 0.13
N LEU A 44 -21.82 -0.16 -0.71
CA LEU A 44 -20.59 -0.86 -0.31
C LEU A 44 -19.48 0.10 0.11
N GLN A 45 -19.37 1.25 -0.55
CA GLN A 45 -18.45 2.32 -0.15
C GLN A 45 -18.85 2.92 1.20
N LYS A 46 -20.13 3.27 1.38
CA LYS A 46 -20.66 3.81 2.64
C LYS A 46 -20.48 2.84 3.82
N ALA A 47 -20.60 1.54 3.56
CA ALA A 47 -20.39 0.48 4.54
C ALA A 47 -18.91 0.13 4.80
N GLY A 48 -17.96 0.83 4.17
CA GLY A 48 -16.52 0.60 4.33
C GLY A 48 -16.01 -0.69 3.69
N LYS A 49 -16.82 -1.38 2.87
CA LYS A 49 -16.40 -2.57 2.12
C LYS A 49 -15.56 -2.19 0.90
N ILE A 50 -15.89 -1.06 0.27
CA ILE A 50 -15.02 -0.38 -0.70
C ILE A 50 -14.36 0.79 0.02
N ARG A 51 -13.05 0.69 0.28
CA ARG A 51 -12.29 1.75 0.97
C ARG A 51 -12.23 3.04 0.14
N ARG A 52 -12.07 2.91 -1.18
CA ARG A 52 -11.90 4.06 -2.09
C ARG A 52 -12.37 3.72 -3.50
N PHE A 53 -13.11 4.64 -4.10
CA PHE A 53 -13.45 4.65 -5.53
C PHE A 53 -12.72 5.82 -6.18
N ALA A 54 -11.56 5.55 -6.80
CA ALA A 54 -10.70 6.59 -7.39
C ALA A 54 -9.75 6.00 -8.42
N ALA A 55 -9.17 6.87 -9.26
CA ALA A 55 -8.03 6.50 -10.08
C ALA A 55 -6.80 6.21 -9.19
N SER A 56 -6.03 5.17 -9.54
CA SER A 56 -4.74 4.88 -8.92
C SER A 56 -3.64 5.27 -9.90
N ILE A 57 -2.73 6.15 -9.49
CA ILE A 57 -1.59 6.58 -10.29
C ILE A 57 -0.38 5.73 -9.92
N GLY A 58 0.35 5.23 -10.91
CA GLY A 58 1.58 4.46 -10.67
C GLY A 58 2.73 5.37 -10.23
N HIS A 59 3.32 5.10 -9.07
CA HIS A 59 4.42 5.89 -8.49
C HIS A 59 5.63 6.07 -9.44
N ARG A 60 5.94 5.05 -10.26
CA ARG A 60 7.01 5.15 -11.28
C ARG A 60 6.69 6.18 -12.37
N ALA A 61 5.42 6.35 -12.72
CA ALA A 61 5.00 7.32 -13.73
C ALA A 61 5.16 8.78 -13.26
N ILE A 62 5.33 9.01 -11.95
CA ILE A 62 5.58 10.32 -11.35
C ILE A 62 7.04 10.49 -10.87
N GLY A 63 7.95 9.64 -11.34
CA GLY A 63 9.40 9.79 -11.12
C GLY A 63 9.94 9.19 -9.82
N ILE A 64 9.14 8.47 -9.04
CA ILE A 64 9.63 7.73 -7.87
C ILE A 64 10.22 6.40 -8.35
N THR A 65 11.54 6.37 -8.45
CA THR A 65 12.29 5.25 -9.06
C THR A 65 13.04 4.40 -8.04
N ALA A 66 13.46 4.96 -6.91
CA ALA A 66 14.15 4.23 -5.86
C ALA A 66 13.21 3.85 -4.71
N ASN A 67 13.28 2.59 -4.30
CA ASN A 67 12.48 2.03 -3.22
C ASN A 67 13.39 1.16 -2.34
N ALA A 68 13.49 1.50 -1.06
CA ALA A 68 14.25 0.75 -0.08
C ALA A 68 13.32 0.28 1.04
N MET A 69 13.38 -1.01 1.36
CA MET A 69 12.89 -1.50 2.63
C MET A 69 14.02 -1.37 3.64
N CYS A 70 13.91 -0.40 4.54
CA CYS A 70 14.84 -0.27 5.65
C CYS A 70 14.31 -1.10 6.82
N VAL A 71 15.16 -1.96 7.37
CA VAL A 71 14.84 -2.79 8.51
C VAL A 71 15.69 -2.36 9.69
N TRP A 72 15.08 -2.27 10.87
CA TRP A 72 15.67 -1.63 12.05
C TRP A 72 15.59 -2.59 13.23
N ASN A 73 16.68 -2.71 13.97
CA ASN A 73 16.74 -3.48 15.19
C ASN A 73 16.54 -2.53 16.37
N VAL A 74 15.29 -2.39 16.79
CA VAL A 74 14.85 -1.41 17.78
C VAL A 74 14.63 -2.10 19.12
N PRO A 75 15.07 -1.55 20.27
CA PRO A 75 14.71 -2.11 21.57
C PRO A 75 13.19 -2.26 21.70
N ASP A 76 12.70 -3.41 22.16
CA ASP A 76 11.27 -3.76 22.09
C ASP A 76 10.40 -2.76 22.86
N GLU A 77 10.93 -2.24 23.96
CA GLU A 77 10.30 -1.23 24.80
C GLU A 77 10.23 0.18 24.16
N GLN A 78 10.91 0.40 23.03
CA GLN A 78 10.94 1.69 22.32
C GLN A 78 10.27 1.65 20.95
N ILE A 79 9.73 0.49 20.52
CA ILE A 79 9.16 0.30 19.17
C ILE A 79 8.13 1.38 18.84
N GLU A 80 7.17 1.63 19.73
CA GLU A 80 6.08 2.57 19.47
C GLU A 80 6.62 3.99 19.27
N LYS A 81 7.41 4.49 20.23
CA LYS A 81 8.02 5.82 20.17
C LYS A 81 8.89 6.01 18.93
N ILE A 82 9.75 5.04 18.63
CA ILE A 82 10.67 5.12 17.49
C ILE A 82 9.89 4.99 16.17
N GLY A 83 8.88 4.12 16.13
CA GLY A 83 7.99 3.95 14.99
C GLY A 83 7.22 5.22 14.64
N GLU A 84 6.75 5.96 15.64
CA GLU A 84 6.12 7.28 15.46
C GLU A 84 7.09 8.27 14.82
N ILE A 85 8.31 8.42 15.37
CA ILE A 85 9.35 9.30 14.82
C ILE A 85 9.66 8.93 13.36
N MET A 86 9.82 7.63 13.07
CA MET A 86 10.11 7.15 11.73
C MET A 86 8.96 7.43 10.74
N ALA A 87 7.71 7.35 11.19
CA ALA A 87 6.54 7.58 10.36
C ALA A 87 6.31 9.06 10.02
N GLU A 88 6.93 9.99 10.75
CA GLU A 88 6.86 11.43 10.46
C GLU A 88 7.72 11.86 9.26
N PHE A 89 8.64 11.00 8.80
CA PHE A 89 9.48 11.29 7.63
C PHE A 89 8.63 11.26 6.35
N PRO A 90 8.59 12.35 5.55
CA PRO A 90 7.80 12.40 4.32
C PRO A 90 8.13 11.30 3.31
N GLU A 91 9.36 10.82 3.32
CA GLU A 91 9.87 9.76 2.44
C GLU A 91 9.42 8.34 2.87
N VAL A 92 8.91 8.19 4.10
CA VAL A 92 8.43 6.93 4.66
C VAL A 92 6.93 6.79 4.42
N THR A 93 6.53 5.85 3.55
CA THR A 93 5.10 5.63 3.24
C THR A 93 4.43 4.63 4.16
N HIS A 94 5.22 3.72 4.73
CA HIS A 94 4.73 2.68 5.64
C HIS A 94 5.79 2.43 6.72
N CYS A 95 5.33 2.30 7.95
CA CYS A 95 6.12 1.91 9.10
C CYS A 95 5.42 0.74 9.78
N TYR A 96 6.11 -0.39 9.94
CA TYR A 96 5.51 -1.63 10.42
C TYR A 96 6.36 -2.33 11.46
N GLU A 97 5.74 -2.67 12.58
CA GLU A 97 6.30 -3.65 13.51
C GLU A 97 6.17 -5.08 12.95
N ARG A 98 7.19 -5.89 13.19
CA ARG A 98 7.23 -7.32 12.88
C ARG A 98 7.92 -8.08 14.02
N PRO A 99 7.55 -9.34 14.26
CA PRO A 99 8.24 -10.17 15.25
C PRO A 99 9.69 -10.48 14.81
N ARG A 100 10.57 -10.66 15.79
CA ARG A 100 11.93 -11.21 15.58
C ARG A 100 11.90 -12.73 15.44
N TYR A 101 12.93 -13.25 14.79
CA TYR A 101 13.24 -14.68 14.68
C TYR A 101 14.73 -14.92 14.99
N PRO A 102 15.17 -16.16 15.29
CA PRO A 102 16.58 -16.43 15.62
C PRO A 102 17.58 -15.86 14.60
N ASP A 103 17.28 -16.02 13.31
CA ASP A 103 18.14 -15.54 12.21
C ASP A 103 17.74 -14.13 11.72
N TRP A 104 16.82 -13.46 12.40
CA TRP A 104 16.27 -12.16 11.98
C TRP A 104 15.93 -11.26 13.17
N GLN A 105 16.83 -10.34 13.47
CA GLN A 105 16.72 -9.47 14.65
C GLN A 105 16.01 -8.13 14.37
N TYR A 106 15.60 -7.85 13.14
CA TYR A 106 14.92 -6.60 12.80
C TYR A 106 13.41 -6.68 13.09
N ASN A 107 12.91 -5.77 13.91
CA ASN A 107 11.53 -5.74 14.41
C ASN A 107 10.72 -4.52 13.93
N LEU A 108 11.36 -3.53 13.30
CA LEU A 108 10.68 -2.38 12.71
C LEU A 108 11.11 -2.18 11.26
N PHE A 109 10.17 -1.83 10.39
CA PHE A 109 10.34 -1.80 8.94
C PHE A 109 9.82 -0.48 8.40
N THR A 110 10.63 0.29 7.69
CA THR A 110 10.21 1.50 6.98
C THR A 110 10.34 1.33 5.47
N MET A 111 9.29 1.66 4.73
CA MET A 111 9.31 1.72 3.28
C MET A 111 9.67 3.13 2.82
N VAL A 112 10.92 3.30 2.43
CA VAL A 112 11.48 4.58 1.97
C VAL A 112 11.39 4.68 0.45
N HIS A 113 10.88 5.81 -0.03
CA HIS A 113 10.76 6.12 -1.45
C HIS A 113 11.53 7.40 -1.77
N SER A 114 12.36 7.35 -2.82
CA SER A 114 13.09 8.53 -3.29
C SER A 114 13.38 8.44 -4.79
N TYR A 115 14.15 9.39 -5.30
CA TYR A 115 14.55 9.47 -6.71
C TYR A 115 15.75 8.56 -7.02
N THR A 116 16.73 8.48 -6.12
CA THR A 116 17.92 7.62 -6.30
C THR A 116 18.19 6.73 -5.07
N PRO A 117 18.95 5.63 -5.23
CA PRO A 117 19.37 4.80 -4.10
C PRO A 117 20.15 5.58 -3.03
N GLU A 118 21.03 6.49 -3.44
CA GLU A 118 21.84 7.32 -2.54
C GLU A 118 20.95 8.25 -1.71
N ASP A 119 19.84 8.73 -2.27
CA ASP A 119 18.88 9.54 -1.50
C ASP A 119 18.13 8.68 -0.47
N CYS A 120 17.83 7.42 -0.76
CA CYS A 120 17.29 6.49 0.24
C CYS A 120 18.29 6.23 1.39
N GLU A 121 19.58 6.10 1.07
CA GLU A 121 20.64 5.96 2.08
C GLU A 121 20.69 7.18 3.00
N LYS A 122 20.71 8.40 2.45
CA LYS A 122 20.67 9.64 3.24
C LYS A 122 19.42 9.74 4.11
N VAL A 123 18.26 9.28 3.63
CA VAL A 123 17.03 9.24 4.44
C VAL A 123 17.19 8.26 5.60
N ALA A 124 17.74 7.06 5.37
CA ALA A 124 18.00 6.10 6.42
C ALA A 124 19.02 6.64 7.46
N GLU A 125 20.06 7.35 7.02
CA GLU A 125 20.99 8.04 7.91
C GLU A 125 20.28 9.07 8.79
N ARG A 126 19.46 9.94 8.20
CA ARG A 126 18.65 10.94 8.95
C ARG A 126 17.72 10.28 9.97
N ILE A 127 17.09 9.16 9.61
CA ILE A 127 16.24 8.39 10.53
C ILE A 127 17.09 7.81 11.67
N SER A 128 18.26 7.24 11.35
CA SER A 128 19.20 6.68 12.34
C SER A 128 19.72 7.75 13.32
N GLU A 129 19.93 8.98 12.84
CA GLU A 129 20.31 10.11 13.68
C GLU A 129 19.17 10.57 14.59
N ALA A 130 17.96 10.72 14.04
CA ALA A 130 16.79 11.19 14.81
C ALA A 130 16.34 10.18 15.89
N THR A 131 16.48 8.89 15.62
CA THR A 131 16.02 7.82 16.52
C THR A 131 17.13 7.25 17.40
N GLY A 132 18.39 7.47 17.03
CA GLY A 132 19.55 6.85 17.68
C GLY A 132 19.77 5.37 17.30
N VAL A 133 18.91 4.77 16.47
CA VAL A 133 19.02 3.36 16.07
C VAL A 133 20.12 3.20 15.03
N LYS A 134 21.21 2.49 15.39
CA LYS A 134 22.37 2.30 14.52
C LYS A 134 22.40 0.95 13.80
N ASP A 135 21.67 -0.04 14.29
CA ASP A 135 21.57 -1.35 13.65
C ASP A 135 20.38 -1.37 12.70
N TYR A 136 20.67 -1.17 11.42
CA TYR A 136 19.71 -1.21 10.34
C TYR A 136 20.34 -1.71 9.04
N THR A 137 19.50 -2.13 8.09
CA THR A 137 19.93 -2.55 6.75
C THR A 137 18.93 -2.06 5.70
N LEU A 138 19.42 -1.71 4.51
CA LEU A 138 18.61 -1.33 3.37
C LEU A 138 18.51 -2.47 2.36
N PHE A 139 17.29 -2.86 2.03
CA PHE A 139 17.01 -3.77 0.93
C PHE A 139 16.40 -2.99 -0.24
N PHE A 140 17.20 -2.76 -1.27
CA PHE A 140 16.75 -2.14 -2.50
C PHE A 140 15.96 -3.13 -3.37
N SER A 141 14.89 -2.64 -3.96
CA SER A 141 14.14 -3.41 -4.95
C SER A 141 14.87 -3.41 -6.29
N ASP A 142 15.59 -4.49 -6.60
CA ASP A 142 16.28 -4.66 -7.89
C ASP A 142 15.32 -5.16 -9.00
N ARG A 143 14.53 -6.20 -8.69
CA ARG A 143 13.60 -6.81 -9.65
C ARG A 143 12.23 -7.08 -9.06
N GLU A 144 11.19 -6.73 -9.81
CA GLU A 144 9.80 -7.02 -9.46
C GLU A 144 9.35 -8.33 -10.11
N PHE A 145 9.24 -9.41 -9.32
CA PHE A 145 8.77 -10.71 -9.82
C PHE A 145 7.25 -10.79 -9.96
N LYS A 146 6.51 -10.13 -9.06
CA LYS A 146 5.04 -10.12 -9.05
C LYS A 146 4.52 -8.88 -8.34
N LYS A 147 3.56 -8.19 -8.97
CA LYS A 147 2.80 -7.09 -8.37
C LYS A 147 1.35 -7.17 -8.76
N THR A 148 0.54 -7.68 -7.84
CA THR A 148 -0.90 -7.87 -8.03
C THR A 148 -1.61 -7.51 -6.73
N GLY A 149 -2.75 -6.81 -6.82
CA GLY A 149 -3.62 -6.61 -5.66
C GLY A 149 -4.22 -7.93 -5.17
N VAL A 150 -4.72 -7.93 -3.93
CA VAL A 150 -5.56 -9.03 -3.42
C VAL A 150 -6.83 -9.08 -4.25
N ARG A 151 -7.19 -10.28 -4.72
CA ARG A 151 -8.41 -10.54 -5.50
C ARG A 151 -9.39 -11.35 -4.67
N LEU A 152 -10.69 -11.09 -4.85
CA LEU A 152 -11.79 -11.80 -4.19
C LEU A 152 -12.18 -13.09 -4.92
#